data_AF-A0A3E5EXB4-F1
#
_entry.id   AF-A0A3E5EXB4-F1
#
_cell.length_a   1.000
_cell.length_b   1.000
_cell.length_c   1.000
_cell.angle_alpha   90.00
_cell.angle_beta   90.00
_cell.angle_gamma   90.00
#
_symmetry.space_group_name_H-M   'P 1'
#
loop_
_entity.id
_entity.type
_entity.pdbx_description
1 polymer ?
#
loop_
_entity_poly.entity_id
_entity_poly.type
_entity_poly.pdbx_seq_one_letter_code
_entity_poly.pdbx_strand_id
1 'polypeptide(L)'
;MAEQDIRENAMGGGTPKRLRGLAANGNSISPTLEEVMNAMGIYTYSFTLAANEEKDLGDLGYGMYLLTSPTIGISVIFICSSYPSCFVSDGNKNTYCDYTDGTKSVVFGRKELNGNFFIKISRNADIRIKRITI
;
A
#
# COMPACT_ATOMS: atom_id res chain seq x y z
N MET A 1 20.08 -26.60 -27.45
CA MET A 1 18.72 -26.64 -28.03
C MET A 1 17.76 -26.68 -26.86
N ALA A 2 16.87 -25.70 -26.70
CA ALA A 2 15.85 -25.77 -25.65
C ALA A 2 14.73 -26.71 -26.14
N GLU A 3 14.44 -27.77 -25.38
CA GLU A 3 13.30 -28.65 -25.64
C GLU A 3 12.00 -27.82 -25.63
N GLN A 4 11.20 -27.93 -26.69
CA GLN A 4 9.90 -27.26 -26.76
C GLN A 4 8.88 -28.01 -25.88
N ASP A 5 8.15 -27.26 -25.04
CA ASP A 5 7.07 -27.82 -24.22
C ASP A 5 5.98 -28.48 -25.07
N ILE A 6 5.59 -29.70 -24.69
CA ILE A 6 4.49 -30.45 -25.30
C ILE A 6 3.16 -29.73 -24.97
N ARG A 7 2.27 -29.59 -25.97
CA ARG A 7 0.93 -29.02 -25.78
C ARG A 7 0.03 -30.03 -25.04
N GLU A 8 -0.83 -29.54 -24.15
CA GLU A 8 -1.66 -30.37 -23.25
C GLU A 8 -2.52 -31.42 -24.00
N ASN A 9 -3.08 -31.04 -25.15
CA ASN A 9 -3.87 -31.92 -26.00
C ASN A 9 -3.07 -33.05 -26.68
N ALA A 10 -1.74 -32.98 -26.68
CA ALA A 10 -0.86 -34.01 -27.23
C ALA A 10 -0.36 -35.02 -26.18
N MET A 11 -0.75 -34.88 -24.90
CA MET A 11 -0.19 -35.70 -23.81
C MET A 11 -0.87 -37.06 -23.61
N GLY A 12 -1.92 -37.40 -24.36
CA GLY A 12 -2.47 -38.76 -24.42
C GLY A 12 -2.86 -39.38 -23.06
N GLY A 13 -3.24 -38.58 -22.06
CA GLY A 13 -3.58 -39.05 -20.72
C GLY A 13 -2.40 -39.18 -19.74
N GLY A 14 -1.20 -38.72 -20.12
CA GLY A 14 -0.03 -38.66 -19.22
C GLY A 14 -0.01 -37.41 -18.33
N THR A 15 0.59 -37.51 -17.14
CA THR A 15 0.86 -36.36 -16.27
C THR A 15 1.93 -35.46 -16.89
N PRO A 16 1.66 -34.16 -17.12
CA PRO A 16 2.64 -33.22 -17.64
C PRO A 16 3.91 -33.20 -16.78
N LYS A 17 5.10 -33.25 -17.40
CA LYS A 17 6.39 -33.16 -16.68
C LYS A 17 6.54 -31.83 -15.92
N ARG A 18 5.91 -30.76 -16.42
CA ARG A 18 5.79 -29.44 -15.79
C ARG A 18 4.43 -28.83 -16.16
N LEU A 19 3.59 -28.55 -15.18
CA LEU A 19 2.38 -27.75 -15.39
C LEU A 19 2.78 -26.28 -15.30
N ARG A 20 2.55 -25.49 -16.36
CA ARG A 20 2.73 -24.04 -16.29
C ARG A 20 1.75 -23.50 -15.25
N GLY A 21 2.24 -22.77 -14.27
CA GLY A 21 1.41 -22.32 -13.16
C GLY A 21 1.40 -23.25 -11.94
N LEU A 22 2.11 -24.38 -11.96
CA LEU A 22 2.30 -25.23 -10.78
C LEU A 22 3.79 -25.51 -10.49
N ALA A 23 4.11 -25.57 -9.20
CA ALA A 23 5.43 -25.92 -8.68
C ALA A 23 5.66 -27.44 -8.76
N ALA A 24 6.89 -27.88 -8.51
CA ALA A 24 7.25 -29.31 -8.55
C ALA A 24 6.47 -30.18 -7.54
N ASN A 25 5.91 -29.57 -6.48
CA ASN A 25 5.08 -30.23 -5.48
C ASN A 25 3.56 -30.10 -5.77
N GLY A 26 3.16 -29.58 -6.93
CA GLY A 26 1.76 -29.43 -7.32
C GLY A 26 1.05 -28.19 -6.76
N ASN A 27 1.74 -27.31 -6.01
CA ASN A 27 1.17 -26.05 -5.55
C ASN A 27 1.13 -25.01 -6.67
N SER A 28 0.23 -24.03 -6.57
CA SER A 28 0.25 -22.87 -7.48
C SER A 28 1.56 -22.08 -7.38
N ILE A 29 2.14 -21.69 -8.52
CA ILE A 29 3.19 -20.65 -8.59
C ILE A 29 2.59 -19.25 -8.86
N SER A 30 1.28 -19.08 -8.66
CA SER A 30 0.66 -17.75 -8.71
C SER A 30 1.43 -16.81 -7.79
N PRO A 31 1.74 -15.58 -8.26
CA PRO A 31 2.32 -14.57 -7.38
C PRO A 31 1.48 -14.38 -6.13
N THR A 32 2.14 -14.23 -5.01
CA THR A 32 1.54 -13.78 -3.75
C THR A 32 1.02 -12.35 -3.90
N LEU A 33 0.07 -11.95 -3.05
CA LEU A 33 -0.43 -10.56 -3.04
C LEU A 33 0.71 -9.56 -2.80
N GLU A 34 1.68 -9.91 -1.97
CA GLU A 34 2.85 -9.08 -1.69
C GLU A 34 3.74 -8.92 -2.94
N GLU A 35 4.00 -10.00 -3.67
CA GLU A 35 4.75 -9.94 -4.94
C GLU A 35 4.02 -9.09 -5.98
N VAL A 36 2.70 -9.20 -6.08
CA VAL A 36 1.90 -8.36 -6.99
C VAL A 36 1.95 -6.89 -6.57
N MET A 37 1.78 -6.59 -5.27
CA MET A 37 1.84 -5.23 -4.75
C MET A 37 3.21 -4.60 -5.01
N ASN A 38 4.29 -5.37 -4.81
CA ASN A 38 5.66 -4.95 -5.11
C ASN A 38 5.87 -4.69 -6.60
N ALA A 39 5.42 -5.60 -7.48
CA ALA A 39 5.55 -5.44 -8.92
C ALA A 39 4.73 -4.28 -9.49
N MET A 40 3.54 -4.03 -8.92
CA MET A 40 2.65 -2.95 -9.35
C MET A 40 3.04 -1.59 -8.77
N GLY A 41 3.84 -1.55 -7.70
CA GLY A 41 4.15 -0.31 -6.98
C GLY A 41 2.95 0.29 -6.23
N ILE A 42 1.86 -0.47 -6.06
CA ILE A 42 0.62 -0.03 -5.41
C ILE A 42 0.42 -0.80 -4.12
N TYR A 43 0.42 -0.09 -3.00
CA TYR A 43 0.32 -0.69 -1.68
C TYR A 43 -0.92 -0.18 -0.96
N THR A 44 -1.71 -1.10 -0.40
CA THR A 44 -2.96 -0.75 0.29
C THR A 44 -2.86 -1.10 1.77
N TYR A 45 -3.21 -0.14 2.63
CA TYR A 45 -3.28 -0.30 4.07
C TYR A 45 -4.68 0.11 4.54
N SER A 46 -5.28 -0.66 5.45
CA SER A 46 -6.59 -0.37 6.02
C SER A 46 -6.60 -0.71 7.51
N PHE A 47 -7.11 0.20 8.33
CA PHE A 47 -7.23 0.01 9.77
C PHE A 47 -8.23 0.99 10.37
N THR A 48 -8.74 0.65 11.55
CA THR A 48 -9.57 1.53 12.39
C THR A 48 -8.69 2.15 13.46
N LEU A 49 -8.85 3.46 13.70
CA LEU A 49 -8.17 4.18 14.76
C LEU A 49 -9.19 4.77 15.73
N ALA A 50 -8.89 4.70 17.02
CA ALA A 50 -9.60 5.43 18.05
C ALA A 50 -9.22 6.92 18.08
N ALA A 51 -10.06 7.75 18.68
CA ALA A 51 -9.79 9.17 18.87
C ALA A 51 -8.50 9.37 19.67
N ASN A 52 -7.64 10.26 19.18
CA ASN A 52 -6.31 10.57 19.70
C ASN A 52 -5.30 9.40 19.62
N GLU A 53 -5.66 8.31 18.95
CA GLU A 53 -4.69 7.26 18.63
C GLU A 53 -3.68 7.78 17.61
N GLU A 54 -2.43 7.42 17.85
CA GLU A 54 -1.35 7.56 16.88
C GLU A 54 -0.77 6.18 16.61
N LYS A 55 -0.60 5.86 15.33
CA LYS A 55 -0.11 4.57 14.88
C LYS A 55 1.17 4.73 14.09
N ASP A 56 2.19 3.96 14.47
CA ASP A 56 3.39 3.76 13.66
C ASP A 56 3.06 2.79 12.52
N LEU A 57 3.34 3.23 11.30
CA LEU A 57 3.11 2.49 10.06
C LEU A 57 4.41 1.91 9.49
N GLY A 58 5.55 2.13 10.15
CA GLY A 58 6.88 1.76 9.68
C GLY A 58 7.35 2.60 8.49
N ASP A 59 8.37 2.12 7.80
CA ASP A 59 8.84 2.76 6.58
C ASP A 59 7.94 2.43 5.39
N LEU A 60 7.07 3.40 5.04
CA LEU A 60 6.25 3.33 3.85
C LEU A 60 6.97 3.89 2.61
N GLY A 61 8.28 4.11 2.61
CA GLY A 61 9.05 4.52 1.43
C GLY A 61 8.74 5.95 0.95
N TYR A 62 8.91 6.22 -0.34
CA TYR A 62 8.62 7.52 -0.94
C TYR A 62 7.53 7.41 -1.99
N GLY A 63 6.80 8.51 -2.21
CA GLY A 63 5.89 8.64 -3.33
C GLY A 63 4.59 9.33 -2.97
N MET A 64 3.53 8.95 -3.70
CA MET A 64 2.21 9.52 -3.56
C MET A 64 1.32 8.63 -2.69
N TYR A 65 0.63 9.23 -1.72
CA TYR A 65 -0.28 8.53 -0.82
C TYR A 65 -1.68 9.12 -0.96
N LEU A 66 -2.63 8.25 -1.30
CA LEU A 66 -4.05 8.57 -1.31
C LEU A 66 -4.64 8.09 0.02
N LEU A 67 -5.08 9.02 0.85
CA LEU A 67 -5.75 8.68 2.10
C LEU A 67 -7.23 8.98 1.95
N THR A 68 -8.06 8.08 2.43
CA THR A 68 -9.50 8.25 2.47
C THR A 68 -10.06 7.65 3.74
N SER A 69 -11.17 8.22 4.20
CA SER A 69 -11.93 7.68 5.30
C SER A 69 -13.41 7.77 5.00
N PRO A 70 -14.15 6.64 4.99
CA PRO A 70 -15.59 6.65 4.83
C PRO A 70 -16.28 7.37 6.00
N THR A 71 -15.69 7.35 7.19
CA THR A 71 -16.20 8.03 8.39
C THR A 71 -16.01 9.54 8.32
N ILE A 72 -14.87 10.01 7.77
CA ILE A 72 -14.58 11.45 7.63
C ILE A 72 -15.25 12.05 6.39
N GLY A 73 -15.49 11.24 5.35
CA GLY A 73 -16.15 11.66 4.11
C GLY A 73 -15.28 12.51 3.19
N ILE A 74 -13.95 12.49 3.38
CA ILE A 74 -12.99 13.29 2.60
C ILE A 74 -11.80 12.40 2.23
N SER A 75 -11.31 12.56 1.00
CA SER A 75 -10.05 11.98 0.53
C SER A 75 -9.01 13.07 0.30
N VAL A 76 -7.74 12.72 0.44
CA VAL A 76 -6.60 13.64 0.38
C VAL A 76 -5.46 12.97 -0.39
N ILE A 77 -4.65 13.81 -1.05
CA ILE A 77 -3.39 13.39 -1.66
C ILE A 77 -2.24 13.94 -0.82
N PHE A 78 -1.32 13.05 -0.46
CA PHE A 78 0.00 13.40 0.06
C PHE A 78 1.07 13.04 -0.95
N ILE A 79 2.10 13.88 -1.12
CA ILE A 79 3.34 13.51 -1.79
C ILE A 79 4.45 13.70 -0.75
N CYS A 80 5.04 12.58 -0.34
CA CYS A 80 6.04 12.54 0.72
C CYS A 80 7.34 11.92 0.19
N SER A 81 8.47 12.49 0.64
CA SER A 81 9.82 12.02 0.33
C SER A 81 10.56 11.73 1.64
N SER A 82 11.85 12.06 1.71
CA SER A 82 12.68 11.88 2.90
C SER A 82 12.31 12.82 4.05
N TYR A 83 11.84 14.03 3.77
CA TYR A 83 11.57 15.07 4.78
C TYR A 83 10.20 14.92 5.47
N PRO A 84 10.05 15.43 6.70
CA PRO A 84 8.76 15.48 7.41
C PRO A 84 7.67 16.30 6.72
N SER A 85 8.08 17.33 5.96
CA SER A 85 7.18 18.16 5.17
C SER A 85 6.74 17.43 3.90
N CYS A 86 5.44 17.33 3.69
CA CYS A 86 4.84 16.76 2.49
C CYS A 86 4.02 17.81 1.73
N PHE A 87 3.80 17.59 0.44
CA PHE A 87 2.68 18.23 -0.23
C PHE A 87 1.38 17.59 0.28
N VAL A 88 0.40 18.40 0.65
CA VAL A 88 -0.91 17.93 1.14
C VAL A 88 -2.03 18.68 0.44
N SER A 89 -2.96 17.97 -0.20
CA SER A 89 -4.15 18.56 -0.82
C SER A 89 -5.40 17.78 -0.45
N ASP A 90 -6.26 18.40 0.38
CA ASP A 90 -7.54 17.85 0.84
C ASP A 90 -8.75 18.61 0.26
N GLY A 91 -8.56 19.35 -0.83
CA GLY A 91 -9.64 20.11 -1.48
C GLY A 91 -10.21 21.24 -0.62
N ASN A 92 -9.35 21.90 0.18
CA ASN A 92 -9.72 23.01 1.07
C ASN A 92 -10.66 22.60 2.22
N LYS A 93 -10.60 21.34 2.65
CA LYS A 93 -11.37 20.86 3.80
C LYS A 93 -10.70 21.12 5.14
N ASN A 94 -9.41 21.47 5.11
CA ASN A 94 -8.61 21.77 6.29
C ASN A 94 -8.70 20.68 7.38
N THR A 95 -8.69 19.42 6.94
CA THR A 95 -8.83 18.24 7.80
C THR A 95 -7.53 17.46 7.90
N TYR A 96 -6.72 17.48 6.84
CA TYR A 96 -5.48 16.69 6.75
C TYR A 96 -4.24 17.58 6.69
N CYS A 97 -3.20 17.19 7.41
CA CYS A 97 -1.88 17.81 7.37
C CYS A 97 -0.76 16.79 7.57
N ASP A 98 0.47 17.22 7.34
CA ASP A 98 1.67 16.48 7.76
C ASP A 98 2.05 16.79 9.20
N TYR A 99 3.11 16.15 9.70
CA TYR A 99 3.61 16.37 11.07
C TYR A 99 4.37 17.68 11.26
N THR A 100 4.71 18.40 10.18
CA THR A 100 5.32 19.74 10.29
C THR A 100 4.28 20.77 10.70
N ASP A 101 3.04 20.63 10.20
CA ASP A 101 1.87 21.36 10.69
C ASP A 101 1.33 20.73 11.98
N GLY A 102 0.89 19.47 11.93
CA GLY A 102 0.42 18.71 13.09
C GLY A 102 -0.85 19.23 13.78
N THR A 103 -1.47 20.31 13.29
CA THR A 103 -2.60 20.96 13.99
C THR A 103 -3.99 20.45 13.60
N LYS A 104 -4.10 19.66 12.52
CA LYS A 104 -5.40 19.24 11.96
C LYS A 104 -5.88 17.90 12.50
N SER A 105 -7.12 17.55 12.18
CA SER A 105 -7.78 16.34 12.70
C SER A 105 -7.15 15.03 12.27
N VAL A 106 -6.48 15.00 11.12
CA VAL A 106 -5.71 13.85 10.65
C VAL A 106 -4.30 14.30 10.30
N VAL A 107 -3.31 13.74 10.96
CA VAL A 107 -1.90 14.02 10.72
C VAL A 107 -1.26 12.77 10.14
N PHE A 108 -0.68 12.86 8.95
CA PHE A 108 -0.02 11.74 8.29
C PHE A 108 1.32 12.17 7.68
N GLY A 109 2.36 11.36 7.86
CA GLY A 109 3.68 11.63 7.31
C GLY A 109 4.79 11.13 8.23
N ARG A 110 6.02 11.59 7.96
CA ARG A 110 7.19 11.34 8.79
C ARG A 110 7.32 12.43 9.85
N LYS A 111 7.87 12.10 11.01
CA LYS A 111 8.21 13.09 12.06
C LYS A 111 9.63 13.62 11.92
N GLU A 112 10.51 12.84 11.32
CA GLU A 112 11.93 13.13 11.16
C GLU A 112 12.43 12.68 9.79
N LEU A 113 13.62 13.14 9.41
CA LEU A 113 14.25 12.82 8.13
C LEU A 113 14.45 11.30 7.99
N ASN A 114 13.89 10.70 6.93
CA ASN A 114 13.93 9.25 6.66
C ASN A 114 13.36 8.34 7.76
N GLY A 115 12.70 8.89 8.79
CA GLY A 115 12.09 8.11 9.88
C GLY A 115 10.71 7.55 9.51
N ASN A 116 10.12 6.70 10.34
CA ASN A 116 8.86 6.02 10.02
C ASN A 116 7.70 6.96 9.67
N PHE A 117 6.72 6.43 8.94
CA PHE A 117 5.43 7.08 8.78
C PHE A 117 4.55 6.83 9.98
N PHE A 118 3.83 7.86 10.37
CA PHE A 118 2.83 7.80 11.41
C PHE A 118 1.50 8.31 10.88
N ILE A 119 0.43 7.93 11.55
CA ILE A 119 -0.86 8.57 11.40
C ILE A 119 -1.47 8.83 12.78
N LYS A 120 -1.96 10.05 12.99
CA LYS A 120 -2.68 10.47 14.20
C LYS A 120 -4.04 10.99 13.80
N ILE A 121 -5.06 10.69 14.59
CA ILE A 121 -6.42 11.16 14.36
C ILE A 121 -7.07 11.74 15.62
N SER A 122 -7.89 12.77 15.48
CA SER A 122 -8.59 13.40 16.62
C SER A 122 -9.93 12.77 16.98
N ARG A 123 -10.43 11.81 16.19
CA ARG A 123 -11.72 11.14 16.36
C ARG A 123 -11.67 9.70 15.85
N ASN A 124 -12.60 8.86 16.29
CA ASN A 124 -12.72 7.50 15.77
C ASN A 124 -12.97 7.53 14.25
N ALA A 125 -12.17 6.82 13.48
CA ALA A 125 -12.41 6.66 12.05
C ALA A 125 -11.72 5.42 11.46
N ASP A 126 -12.30 4.94 10.36
CA ASP A 126 -11.61 4.01 9.48
C ASP A 126 -10.73 4.77 8.49
N ILE A 127 -9.48 4.36 8.34
CA ILE A 127 -8.53 4.94 7.41
C ILE A 127 -8.11 3.90 6.38
N ARG A 128 -8.09 4.32 5.12
CA ARG A 128 -7.52 3.57 4.01
C ARG A 128 -6.44 4.40 3.36
N ILE A 129 -5.28 3.79 3.17
CA ILE A 129 -4.11 4.42 2.55
C ILE A 129 -3.75 3.61 1.30
N LYS A 130 -3.58 4.29 0.17
CA LYS A 130 -2.93 3.71 -1.01
C LYS A 130 -1.65 4.46 -1.31
N ARG A 131 -0.51 3.76 -1.26
CA ARG A 131 0.77 4.29 -1.75
C ARG A 131 0.94 3.91 -3.22
N ILE A 132 1.33 4.87 -4.04
CA ILE A 132 1.84 4.67 -5.39
C ILE A 132 3.30 5.09 -5.36
N THR A 133 4.20 4.13 -5.57
CA THR A 133 5.63 4.40 -5.73
C THR A 133 5.87 5.06 -7.08
N ILE A 134 6.72 6.08 -7.09
CA ILE A 134 7.11 6.85 -8.29
C ILE A 134 8.62 6.80 -8.49
#